data_AF-A0A2H3DHE9-F1
#
_entry.id   AF-A0A2H3DHE9-F1
#
_cell.length_a   1.000
_cell.length_b   1.000
_cell.length_c   1.000
_cell.angle_alpha   90.00
_cell.angle_beta   90.00
_cell.angle_gamma   90.00
#
_symmetry.space_group_name_H-M   'P 1'
#
loop_
_entity.id
_entity.type
_entity.pdbx_description
1 polymer ?
#
loop_
_entity_poly.entity_id
_entity_poly.type
_entity_poly.pdbx_seq_one_letter_code
_entity_poly.pdbx_strand_id
1 'polypeptide(L)'
;MREKYRGDMLFSYPGPGDGNRKWRPSWNQILTMDLPSTGGVYLHEEVTRLHDSDIDRHDGYCIENSYVRGLAVSDPQRDVRRGEMRVKDDTGRSHTFKIAATHQYPIPEASYTLISGALTDMGDWVLGRRLPDRRFEKVSVFKIIDRNETWRLKELGVVRHRSANYFV
;
A
#
# COMPACT_ATOMS: atom_id res chain seq x y z
N MET A 1 19.03 0.09 11.65
CA MET A 1 17.95 -0.77 11.12
C MET A 1 18.29 -1.10 9.68
N ARG A 2 18.36 -2.38 9.29
CA ARG A 2 18.60 -2.73 7.87
C ARG A 2 17.42 -2.25 7.03
N GLU A 3 17.67 -1.78 5.80
CA GLU A 3 16.66 -1.19 4.91
C GLU A 3 15.46 -2.12 4.64
N LYS A 4 15.71 -3.43 4.65
CA LYS A 4 14.69 -4.47 4.46
C LYS A 4 13.57 -4.46 5.51
N TYR A 5 13.88 -4.12 6.78
CA TYR A 5 12.86 -4.02 7.82
C TYR A 5 11.94 -2.80 7.65
N ARG A 6 12.36 -1.82 6.83
CA ARG A 6 11.57 -0.63 6.55
C ARG A 6 10.48 -0.95 5.53
N GLY A 7 10.73 -1.82 4.56
CA GLY A 7 9.70 -2.35 3.67
C GLY A 7 8.57 -3.03 4.43
N ASP A 8 8.90 -3.91 5.38
CA ASP A 8 7.89 -4.59 6.21
C ASP A 8 6.98 -3.58 6.94
N MET A 9 7.54 -2.50 7.48
CA MET A 9 6.75 -1.43 8.11
C MET A 9 5.82 -0.72 7.13
N LEU A 10 6.29 -0.47 5.90
CA LEU A 10 5.51 0.18 4.86
C LEU A 10 4.34 -0.70 4.42
N PHE A 11 4.58 -1.99 4.17
CA PHE A 11 3.60 -2.87 3.52
C PHE A 11 2.75 -3.73 4.47
N SER A 12 3.20 -3.95 5.71
CA SER A 12 2.46 -4.80 6.67
C SER A 12 1.67 -4.01 7.70
N TYR A 13 2.09 -2.77 7.99
CA TYR A 13 1.43 -1.99 9.04
C TYR A 13 0.10 -1.40 8.54
N PRO A 14 -1.04 -1.64 9.23
CA PRO A 14 -2.38 -1.29 8.73
C PRO A 14 -2.65 0.18 8.44
N GLY A 15 -2.11 1.10 9.25
CA GLY A 15 -2.45 2.51 9.20
C GLY A 15 -1.26 3.42 8.91
N PRO A 16 -1.46 4.76 8.96
CA PRO A 16 -0.38 5.71 8.95
C PRO A 16 0.36 5.73 10.29
N GLY A 17 1.60 6.19 10.26
CA GLY A 17 2.36 6.55 11.46
C GLY A 17 1.75 7.73 12.20
N ASP A 18 1.74 7.68 13.53
CA ASP A 18 1.32 8.80 14.37
C ASP A 18 2.43 9.85 14.59
N GLY A 19 3.70 9.48 14.33
CA GLY A 19 4.84 10.39 14.43
C GLY A 19 5.06 11.30 13.20
N ASN A 20 6.29 11.81 13.09
CA ASN A 20 6.73 12.68 11.99
C ASN A 20 6.78 11.96 10.62
N ARG A 21 6.87 10.63 10.63
CA ARG A 21 6.87 9.80 9.42
C ARG A 21 5.53 9.09 9.30
N LYS A 22 4.75 9.42 8.27
CA LYS A 22 3.42 8.83 8.10
C LYS A 22 3.47 7.45 7.46
N TRP A 23 4.56 7.11 6.78
CA TRP A 23 4.70 5.83 6.09
C TRP A 23 5.02 4.63 6.99
N ARG A 24 5.50 4.85 8.23
CA ARG A 24 5.86 3.78 9.19
C ARG A 24 5.23 4.01 10.56
N PRO A 25 4.98 2.94 11.34
CA PRO A 25 4.51 3.11 12.71
C PRO A 25 5.57 3.74 13.62
N SER A 26 5.09 4.38 14.69
CA SER A 26 5.92 4.69 15.86
C SER A 26 6.14 3.46 16.73
N TRP A 27 7.06 3.59 17.70
CA TRP A 27 7.27 2.55 18.71
C TRP A 27 6.01 2.28 19.54
N ASN A 28 5.27 3.33 19.88
CA ASN A 28 4.02 3.17 20.62
C ASN A 28 3.03 2.33 19.82
N GLN A 29 2.82 2.67 18.55
CA GLN A 29 1.97 1.92 17.63
C GLN A 29 2.36 0.44 17.48
N ILE A 30 3.67 0.13 17.43
CA ILE A 30 4.16 -1.25 17.37
C ILE A 30 3.83 -2.01 18.67
N LEU A 31 3.92 -1.35 19.81
CA LEU A 31 3.70 -1.99 21.12
C LEU A 31 2.23 -2.14 21.50
N THR A 32 1.34 -1.32 20.95
CA THR A 32 -0.06 -1.25 21.38
C THR A 32 -1.06 -1.88 20.39
N MET A 33 -0.65 -2.19 19.16
CA MET A 33 -1.58 -2.69 18.15
C MET A 33 -1.37 -4.16 17.85
N ASP A 34 -2.49 -4.87 17.68
CA ASP A 34 -2.50 -6.20 17.08
C ASP A 34 -2.05 -6.09 15.62
N LEU A 35 -0.82 -6.46 15.35
CA LEU A 35 -0.32 -6.55 13.98
C LEU A 35 -0.91 -7.80 13.30
N PRO A 36 -1.27 -7.71 12.01
CA PRO A 36 -1.69 -8.90 11.27
C PRO A 36 -0.56 -9.94 11.30
N SER A 37 -0.91 -11.21 11.48
CA SER A 37 0.06 -12.30 11.39
C SER A 37 0.67 -12.32 9.98
N THR A 38 1.92 -11.91 9.86
CA THR A 38 2.64 -11.86 8.58
C THR A 38 3.13 -13.24 8.12
N GLY A 39 2.80 -14.31 8.86
CA GLY A 39 3.27 -15.67 8.55
C GLY A 39 4.79 -15.82 8.54
N GLY A 40 5.53 -14.84 9.09
CA GLY A 40 6.99 -14.78 9.04
C GLY A 40 7.58 -14.44 7.67
N VAL A 41 6.76 -14.02 6.70
CA VAL A 41 7.25 -13.67 5.36
C VAL A 41 7.78 -12.25 5.36
N TYR A 42 9.08 -12.11 5.09
CA TYR A 42 9.72 -10.82 4.84
C TYR A 42 9.31 -10.29 3.48
N LEU A 43 8.84 -9.06 3.43
CA LEU A 43 8.70 -8.37 2.16
C LEU A 43 10.09 -7.88 1.79
N HIS A 44 10.66 -8.41 0.71
CA HIS A 44 12.00 -8.06 0.24
C HIS A 44 12.13 -6.62 -0.27
N GLU A 45 11.10 -5.80 -0.06
CA GLU A 45 10.99 -4.44 -0.57
C GLU A 45 11.83 -3.46 0.24
N GLU A 46 12.47 -2.52 -0.44
CA GLU A 46 13.39 -1.57 0.18
C GLU A 46 12.73 -0.19 0.32
N VAL A 47 12.93 0.42 1.49
CA VAL A 47 12.69 1.85 1.71
C VAL A 47 14.03 2.47 2.08
N THR A 48 14.60 3.21 1.13
CA THR A 48 15.93 3.82 1.23
C THR A 48 15.82 5.23 1.79
N ARG A 49 16.76 5.61 2.65
CA ARG A 49 16.93 7.00 3.06
C ARG A 49 17.95 7.67 2.15
N LEU A 50 17.60 8.81 1.58
CA LEU A 50 18.53 9.58 0.75
C LEU A 50 19.58 10.21 1.66
N HIS A 51 20.87 10.02 1.36
CA HIS A 51 21.95 10.40 2.26
C HIS A 51 21.97 11.91 2.59
N ASP A 52 21.55 12.75 1.65
CA ASP A 52 21.62 14.21 1.76
C ASP A 52 20.28 14.89 2.08
N SER A 53 19.23 14.10 2.31
CA SER A 53 17.91 14.66 2.67
C SER A 53 17.23 13.79 3.70
N ASP A 54 16.49 14.40 4.61
CA ASP A 54 15.63 13.66 5.55
C ASP A 54 14.37 13.14 4.84
N ILE A 55 14.56 12.47 3.70
CA ILE A 55 13.51 11.97 2.81
C ILE A 55 13.73 10.49 2.59
N ASP A 56 12.65 9.74 2.80
CA ASP A 56 12.58 8.31 2.57
C ASP A 56 11.95 8.04 1.21
N ARG A 57 12.42 7.00 0.50
CA ARG A 57 11.96 6.64 -0.83
C ARG A 57 11.73 5.14 -0.97
N HIS A 58 10.70 4.77 -1.72
CA HIS A 58 10.49 3.42 -2.23
C HIS A 58 10.41 3.44 -3.76
N ASP A 59 11.13 2.52 -4.40
CA ASP A 59 11.06 2.28 -5.84
C ASP A 59 10.22 1.03 -6.10
N GLY A 60 9.09 1.21 -6.78
CA GLY A 60 8.09 0.16 -6.89
C GLY A 60 7.18 0.28 -8.09
N TYR A 61 6.17 -0.56 -8.12
CA TYR A 61 5.02 -0.38 -8.98
C TYR A 61 4.15 0.77 -8.46
N CYS A 62 3.56 1.54 -9.37
CA CYS A 62 2.69 2.65 -9.02
C CYS A 62 1.46 2.69 -9.94
N ILE A 63 0.28 2.89 -9.33
CA ILE A 63 -0.96 3.21 -10.03
C ILE A 63 -1.49 4.50 -9.45
N GLU A 64 -1.69 5.50 -10.31
CA GLU A 64 -2.28 6.77 -9.91
C GLU A 64 -3.80 6.73 -10.08
N ASN A 65 -4.53 7.46 -9.25
CA ASN A 65 -5.98 7.68 -9.36
C ASN A 65 -6.84 6.40 -9.37
N SER A 66 -6.54 5.47 -8.48
CA SER A 66 -7.33 4.25 -8.29
C SER A 66 -8.45 4.47 -7.27
N TYR A 67 -9.71 4.24 -7.67
CA TYR A 67 -10.86 4.37 -6.77
C TYR A 67 -11.06 3.10 -5.95
N VAL A 68 -11.07 3.22 -4.63
CA VAL A 68 -11.21 2.11 -3.68
C VAL A 68 -12.52 2.24 -2.94
N ARG A 69 -13.25 1.11 -2.78
CA ARG A 69 -14.52 1.05 -2.05
C ARG A 69 -14.74 -0.28 -1.31
N GLY A 70 -15.70 -0.31 -0.39
CA GLY A 70 -16.06 -1.52 0.35
C GLY A 70 -15.13 -1.89 1.51
N LEU A 71 -14.12 -1.06 1.82
CA LEU A 71 -13.18 -1.26 2.93
C LEU A 71 -13.31 -0.18 4.02
N ALA A 72 -14.39 0.60 4.04
CA ALA A 72 -14.55 1.72 4.97
C ALA A 72 -15.00 1.30 6.37
N VAL A 73 -15.81 0.23 6.47
CA VAL A 73 -16.36 -0.26 7.74
C VAL A 73 -15.46 -1.38 8.27
N SER A 74 -15.20 -1.40 9.57
CA SER A 74 -14.50 -2.50 10.24
C SER A 74 -15.43 -3.71 10.39
N ASP A 75 -14.89 -4.92 10.29
CA ASP A 75 -15.65 -6.14 10.55
C ASP A 75 -15.73 -6.39 12.06
N PRO A 76 -16.94 -6.47 12.68
CA PRO A 76 -17.08 -6.72 14.11
C PRO A 76 -16.47 -8.06 14.56
N GLN A 77 -16.42 -9.05 13.67
CA GLN A 77 -15.82 -10.36 13.90
C GLN A 77 -14.31 -10.36 13.61
N ARG A 78 -13.75 -9.20 13.22
CA ARG A 78 -12.35 -8.98 12.83
C ARG A 78 -11.90 -9.83 11.64
N ASP A 79 -12.85 -10.28 10.82
CA ASP A 79 -12.60 -11.06 9.61
C ASP A 79 -11.96 -10.24 8.47
N VAL A 80 -11.50 -10.95 7.44
CA VAL A 80 -10.95 -10.35 6.22
C VAL A 80 -12.01 -9.50 5.53
N ARG A 81 -11.73 -8.19 5.41
CA ARG A 81 -12.62 -7.25 4.75
C ARG A 81 -12.40 -7.27 3.25
N ARG A 82 -13.47 -7.30 2.46
CA ARG A 82 -13.42 -7.41 1.00
C ARG A 82 -14.00 -6.16 0.36
N GLY A 83 -13.32 -5.68 -0.66
CA GLY A 83 -13.74 -4.50 -1.40
C GLY A 83 -13.31 -4.58 -2.86
N GLU A 84 -13.38 -3.42 -3.51
CA GLU A 84 -13.07 -3.29 -4.93
C GLU A 84 -12.13 -2.11 -5.17
N MET A 85 -11.23 -2.32 -6.12
CA MET A 85 -10.36 -1.30 -6.68
C MET A 85 -10.73 -1.09 -8.15
N ARG A 86 -10.99 0.16 -8.55
CA ARG A 86 -11.30 0.53 -9.93
C ARG A 86 -10.21 1.43 -10.50
N VAL A 87 -9.64 1.00 -11.63
CA VAL A 87 -8.60 1.71 -12.37
C VAL A 87 -9.09 2.00 -13.79
N LYS A 88 -8.56 3.05 -14.41
CA LYS A 88 -8.80 3.34 -15.83
C LYS A 88 -7.55 3.01 -16.64
N ASP A 89 -7.73 2.33 -17.77
CA ASP A 89 -6.64 2.12 -18.73
C ASP A 89 -6.39 3.36 -19.60
N ASP A 90 -5.38 3.28 -20.46
CA ASP A 90 -4.99 4.35 -21.37
C ASP A 90 -6.07 4.68 -22.41
N THR A 91 -7.05 3.78 -22.61
CA THR A 91 -8.23 4.02 -23.46
C THR A 91 -9.36 4.70 -22.68
N GLY A 92 -9.19 4.92 -21.38
CA GLY A 92 -10.20 5.45 -20.47
C GLY A 92 -11.21 4.41 -19.97
N ARG A 93 -11.10 3.15 -20.40
CA ARG A 93 -11.98 2.06 -19.97
C ARG A 93 -11.69 1.71 -18.52
N SER A 94 -12.75 1.52 -17.75
CA SER A 94 -12.65 1.15 -16.34
C SER A 94 -12.57 -0.35 -16.13
N HIS A 95 -11.66 -0.76 -15.25
CA HIS A 95 -11.46 -2.15 -14.82
C HIS A 95 -11.57 -2.25 -13.30
N THR A 96 -12.27 -3.27 -12.83
CA THR A 96 -12.51 -3.50 -11.40
C THR A 96 -11.80 -4.76 -10.93
N PHE A 97 -11.07 -4.66 -9.82
CA PHE A 97 -10.29 -5.72 -9.19
C PHE A 97 -10.80 -5.98 -7.78
N LYS A 98 -10.83 -7.25 -7.38
CA LYS A 98 -11.20 -7.64 -6.02
C LYS A 98 -10.01 -7.49 -5.07
N ILE A 99 -10.24 -6.80 -3.96
CA ILE A 99 -9.21 -6.52 -2.96
C ILE A 99 -9.65 -6.96 -1.55
N ALA A 100 -8.69 -7.24 -0.69
CA ALA A 100 -8.92 -7.65 0.69
C ALA A 100 -7.98 -6.96 1.67
N ALA A 101 -8.49 -6.58 2.84
CA ALA A 101 -7.69 -6.10 3.97
C ALA A 101 -7.77 -7.12 5.12
N THR A 102 -6.61 -7.63 5.56
CA THR A 102 -6.48 -8.57 6.70
C THR A 102 -6.35 -7.85 8.04
N HIS A 103 -6.78 -6.59 8.10
CA HIS A 103 -6.74 -5.74 9.27
C HIS A 103 -8.03 -4.91 9.36
N GLN A 104 -8.31 -4.37 10.55
CA GLN A 104 -9.55 -3.63 10.82
C GLN A 104 -9.41 -2.11 10.71
N TYR A 105 -8.22 -1.58 10.42
CA TYR A 105 -8.03 -0.16 10.15
C TYR A 105 -8.89 0.28 8.94
N PRO A 106 -9.81 1.26 9.09
CA PRO A 106 -10.75 1.62 8.04
C PRO A 106 -10.06 2.29 6.85
N ILE A 107 -10.55 1.97 5.65
CA ILE A 107 -10.06 2.55 4.38
C ILE A 107 -11.24 3.28 3.73
N PRO A 108 -11.33 4.61 3.89
CA PRO A 108 -12.44 5.39 3.33
C PRO A 108 -12.55 5.23 1.82
N GLU A 109 -13.77 5.32 1.29
CA GLU A 109 -13.97 5.28 -0.15
C GLU A 109 -13.45 6.56 -0.79
N ALA A 110 -12.45 6.44 -1.65
CA ALA A 110 -11.87 7.57 -2.35
C ALA A 110 -10.94 7.08 -3.48
N SER A 111 -10.43 8.04 -4.25
CA SER A 111 -9.31 7.80 -5.16
C SER A 111 -7.98 7.93 -4.41
N TYR A 112 -7.10 6.97 -4.63
CA TYR A 112 -5.79 6.88 -4.01
C TYR A 112 -4.70 6.66 -5.06
N THR A 113 -3.48 6.99 -4.67
CA THR A 113 -2.26 6.46 -5.31
C THR A 113 -1.92 5.14 -4.64
N LEU A 114 -1.62 4.13 -5.45
CA LEU A 114 -1.27 2.80 -4.98
C LEU A 114 0.17 2.50 -5.34
N ILE A 115 0.93 1.97 -4.38
CA ILE A 115 2.28 1.49 -4.62
C ILE A 115 2.42 0.04 -4.19
N SER A 116 3.16 -0.74 -4.95
CA SER A 116 3.48 -2.13 -4.65
C SER A 116 4.98 -2.35 -4.78
N GLY A 117 5.45 -3.37 -4.08
CA GLY A 117 6.81 -3.83 -4.17
C GLY A 117 7.24 -4.24 -5.58
N ALA A 118 8.48 -3.95 -5.97
CA ALA A 118 9.04 -4.29 -7.28
C ALA A 118 9.51 -5.75 -7.37
N LEU A 119 9.81 -6.37 -6.22
CA LEU A 119 10.43 -7.69 -6.10
C LEU A 119 9.42 -8.81 -5.82
N THR A 120 8.21 -8.45 -5.39
CA THR A 120 7.14 -9.36 -5.00
C THR A 120 6.04 -9.48 -6.06
N ASP A 121 5.21 -10.52 -5.95
CA ASP A 121 4.09 -10.82 -6.85
C ASP A 121 2.92 -9.81 -6.72
N MET A 122 3.15 -8.49 -6.76
CA MET A 122 2.11 -7.42 -6.74
C MET A 122 0.90 -7.70 -5.81
N GLY A 123 1.15 -8.43 -4.73
CA GLY A 123 0.12 -9.03 -3.90
C GLY A 123 -0.28 -8.06 -2.80
N ASP A 124 0.70 -7.33 -2.29
CA ASP A 124 0.60 -6.33 -1.24
C ASP A 124 0.68 -4.92 -1.83
N TRP A 125 -0.34 -4.11 -1.55
CA TRP A 125 -0.44 -2.75 -2.02
C TRP A 125 -0.55 -1.79 -0.84
N VAL A 126 0.18 -0.69 -0.93
CA VAL A 126 0.07 0.44 -0.01
C VAL A 126 -0.77 1.51 -0.70
N LEU A 127 -1.80 1.95 0.00
CA LEU A 127 -2.63 3.06 -0.41
C LEU A 127 -2.09 4.34 0.21
N GLY A 128 -2.06 5.39 -0.57
CA GLY A 128 -1.70 6.71 -0.09
C GLY A 128 -2.29 7.83 -0.91
N ARG A 129 -2.06 9.04 -0.43
CA ARG A 129 -2.41 10.29 -1.10
C ARG A 129 -1.15 10.94 -1.63
N ARG A 130 -1.22 11.41 -2.87
CA ARG A 130 -0.19 12.26 -3.44
C ARG A 130 -0.44 13.69 -2.98
N LEU A 131 0.52 14.26 -2.24
CA LEU A 131 0.49 15.65 -1.81
C LEU A 131 0.83 16.60 -2.98
N PRO A 132 0.55 17.92 -2.86
CA PRO A 132 0.88 18.89 -3.92
C PRO A 132 2.36 18.91 -4.32
N ASP A 133 3.25 18.61 -3.37
CA ASP A 133 4.70 18.49 -3.58
C ASP A 133 5.15 17.12 -4.10
N ARG A 134 4.18 16.28 -4.52
CA ARG A 134 4.36 14.92 -5.04
C ARG A 134 4.82 13.87 -4.03
N ARG A 135 4.95 14.21 -2.74
CA ARG A 135 5.20 13.19 -1.72
C ARG A 135 3.99 12.29 -1.52
N PHE A 136 4.27 11.06 -1.11
CA PHE A 136 3.31 10.02 -0.83
C PHE A 136 3.04 9.97 0.68
N GLU A 137 1.80 10.25 1.05
CA GLU A 137 1.32 10.07 2.42
C GLU A 137 0.55 8.75 2.50
N LYS A 138 1.08 7.80 3.27
CA LYS A 138 0.43 6.50 3.49
C LYS A 138 -0.92 6.67 4.18
N VAL A 139 -1.91 5.90 3.73
CA VAL A 139 -3.24 5.79 4.35
C VAL A 139 -3.42 4.40 4.94
N SER A 140 -3.17 3.34 4.16
CA SER A 140 -3.41 1.96 4.58
C SER A 140 -2.68 0.96 3.68
N VAL A 141 -2.91 -0.33 3.88
CA VAL A 141 -2.51 -1.42 2.98
C VAL A 141 -3.71 -2.31 2.59
N PHE A 142 -3.61 -3.05 1.49
CA PHE A 142 -4.53 -4.15 1.14
C PHE A 142 -3.82 -5.18 0.25
N LYS A 143 -4.50 -6.30 -0.03
CA LYS A 143 -4.09 -7.31 -0.98
C LYS A 143 -5.04 -7.45 -2.16
N ILE A 144 -4.54 -7.83 -3.33
CA ILE A 144 -5.39 -8.32 -4.43
C ILE A 144 -5.69 -9.81 -4.17
N ILE A 145 -6.96 -10.22 -4.29
CA ILE A 145 -7.46 -11.48 -3.71
C ILE A 145 -6.90 -12.75 -4.36
N ASP A 146 -6.36 -12.68 -5.59
CA ASP A 146 -5.76 -13.84 -6.24
C ASP A 146 -4.67 -13.47 -7.27
N ARG A 147 -3.87 -14.48 -7.65
CA ARG A 147 -2.78 -14.34 -8.62
C ARG A 147 -3.27 -13.98 -10.02
N ASN A 148 -4.46 -14.42 -10.43
CA ASN A 148 -4.96 -14.17 -11.78
C ASN A 148 -5.36 -12.70 -11.93
N GLU A 149 -5.96 -12.10 -10.91
CA GLU A 149 -6.24 -10.67 -10.81
C GLU A 149 -4.96 -9.85 -10.84
N THR A 150 -3.91 -10.31 -10.15
CA THR A 150 -2.58 -9.70 -10.22
C THR A 150 -1.99 -9.75 -11.64
N TRP A 151 -2.08 -10.90 -12.32
CA TRP A 151 -1.62 -11.04 -13.70
C TRP A 151 -2.40 -10.14 -14.65
N ARG A 152 -3.74 -10.12 -14.53
CA ARG A 152 -4.61 -9.25 -15.31
C ARG A 152 -4.25 -7.78 -15.13
N LEU A 153 -3.95 -7.35 -13.90
CA LEU A 153 -3.54 -5.97 -13.60
C LEU A 153 -2.23 -5.60 -14.31
N LYS A 154 -1.26 -6.52 -14.38
CA LYS A 154 -0.01 -6.33 -15.11
C LYS A 154 -0.25 -6.16 -16.61
N GLU A 155 -1.11 -6.99 -17.19
CA GLU A 155 -1.42 -6.96 -18.63
C GLU A 155 -2.17 -5.70 -19.07
N LEU A 156 -2.91 -5.04 -18.17
CA LEU A 156 -3.63 -3.80 -18.50
C LEU A 156 -2.72 -2.61 -18.84
N GLY A 157 -1.43 -2.65 -18.51
CA GLY A 157 -0.49 -1.55 -18.79
C GLY A 157 -0.67 -0.31 -17.90
N VAL A 158 -1.62 -0.34 -16.94
CA VAL A 158 -1.89 0.78 -16.01
C VAL A 158 -0.82 0.97 -14.93
N VAL A 159 0.02 -0.05 -14.76
CA VAL A 159 1.05 -0.06 -13.72
C VAL A 159 2.33 0.58 -14.24
N ARG A 160 2.76 1.66 -13.59
CA ARG A 160 4.08 2.25 -13.84
C ARG A 160 5.15 1.42 -13.13
N HIS A 161 6.14 0.97 -13.88
CA HIS A 161 7.29 0.22 -13.37
C HIS A 161 8.36 1.17 -12.82
N ARG A 162 9.08 0.76 -11.76
CA ARG A 162 10.21 1.49 -11.17
C ARG A 162 9.91 2.96 -10.85
N SER A 163 8.71 3.21 -10.33
CA SER A 163 8.27 4.54 -9.93
C SER A 163 8.90 4.91 -8.58
N ALA A 164 9.58 6.06 -8.56
CA ALA A 164 10.15 6.64 -7.34
C ALA A 164 9.06 7.31 -6.50
N ASN A 165 8.84 6.80 -5.29
CA ASN A 165 7.86 7.34 -4.35
C ASN A 165 8.55 7.87 -3.10
N TYR A 166 8.52 9.19 -2.94
CA TYR A 166 9.10 9.90 -1.80
C TYR A 166 8.05 10.05 -0.70
N PHE A 167 8.39 9.73 0.54
CA PHE A 167 7.44 9.74 1.66
C PHE A 167 7.50 11.03 2.48
N VAL A 168 6.38 11.33 3.13
CA VAL A 168 6.31 12.24 4.28
C VAL A 168 6.72 11.53 5.57
#